data_AF-A0A348B233-F1
#
_entry.id   AF-A0A348B233-F1
#
_cell.length_a   1.000
_cell.length_b   1.000
_cell.length_c   1.000
_cell.angle_alpha   90.00
_cell.angle_beta   90.00
_cell.angle_gamma   90.00
#
_symmetry.space_group_name_H-M   'P 1'
#
loop_
_entity.id
_entity.type
_entity.pdbx_description
1 polymer ?
#
loop_
_entity_poly.entity_id
_entity_poly.type
_entity_poly.pdbx_seq_one_letter_code
_entity_poly.pdbx_strand_id
1 'polypeptide(L)' 'MRFSVVGVKGGVGKSTLSVALAKLFARSGRRVLLVDRDLIGWSSHLLGLHGGA' A
#
# COMPACT_ATOMS: atom_id res chain seq x y z
N MET A 1 -6.22 -10.00 -11.78
CA MET A 1 -6.09 -8.57 -12.20
C MET A 1 -4.93 -7.95 -11.43
N ARG A 2 -4.14 -7.07 -12.04
CA ARG A 2 -2.99 -6.39 -11.40
C ARG A 2 -3.16 -4.88 -11.57
N PHE A 3 -2.97 -4.12 -10.48
CA PHE A 3 -2.96 -2.66 -10.48
C PHE A 3 -1.59 -2.17 -10.02
N SER A 4 -1.08 -1.12 -10.67
CA SER A 4 0.23 -0.55 -10.36
C SER A 4 0.08 0.95 -10.09
N VAL A 5 0.59 1.40 -8.95
CA VAL A 5 0.69 2.82 -8.61
C VAL A 5 2.15 3.23 -8.78
N VAL A 6 2.42 4.12 -9.73
CA VAL A 6 3.77 4.57 -10.08
C VAL A 6 3.88 6.09 -9.93
N GLY A 7 5.09 6.57 -9.69
CA GLY A 7 5.37 8.00 -9.68
C GLY A 7 6.84 8.29 -9.43
N VAL A 8 7.29 9.48 -9.81
CA VAL A 8 8.72 9.83 -9.93
C VAL A 8 9.27 10.43 -8.63
N LYS A 9 8.46 11.20 -7.90
CA LYS A 9 8.90 11.96 -6.73
C LYS A 9 8.45 11.32 -5.40
N GLY A 10 9.24 11.50 -4.35
CA GLY A 10 8.84 11.20 -2.98
C GLY A 10 7.68 12.09 -2.51
N GLY A 11 6.87 11.61 -1.57
CA GLY A 11 5.82 12.43 -0.94
C GLY A 11 4.55 12.68 -1.77
N VAL A 12 4.47 12.25 -3.03
CA VAL A 12 3.28 12.47 -3.89
C VAL A 12 2.06 11.57 -3.56
N GLY A 13 2.13 10.79 -2.46
CA GLY A 13 1.00 9.96 -1.99
C GLY A 13 0.90 8.55 -2.57
N LYS A 14 1.94 8.01 -3.22
CA LYS A 14 1.94 6.66 -3.83
C LYS A 14 1.51 5.56 -2.85
N SER A 15 2.24 5.40 -1.74
CA SER A 15 1.96 4.36 -0.75
C SER A 15 0.58 4.55 -0.10
N THR A 16 0.18 5.80 0.16
CA THR A 16 -1.16 6.12 0.67
C THR A 16 -2.25 5.65 -0.29
N LEU A 17 -2.13 5.97 -1.58
CA LEU A 17 -3.09 5.56 -2.60
C LEU A 17 -3.10 4.03 -2.77
N SER A 18 -1.94 3.37 -2.77
CA SER A 18 -1.83 1.92 -2.85
C SER A 18 -2.55 1.22 -1.69
N VAL A 19 -2.37 1.69 -0.45
CA VAL A 19 -3.06 1.16 0.74
C VAL A 19 -4.57 1.39 0.64
N ALA A 20 -5.00 2.58 0.21
CA ALA A 20 -6.42 2.89 0.07
C ALA A 20 -7.12 1.99 -0.98
N LEU A 21 -6.48 1.78 -2.14
CA LEU A 21 -6.98 0.87 -3.18
C LEU A 21 -7.02 -0.57 -2.69
N ALA A 22 -5.97 -1.04 -2.01
CA ALA A 22 -5.95 -2.39 -1.45
C ALA A 22 -7.10 -2.60 -0.45
N LYS A 23 -7.35 -1.62 0.44
CA LYS A 23 -8.48 -1.65 1.39
C LYS A 23 -9.83 -1.67 0.66
N LEU A 24 -10.01 -0.87 -0.38
CA LEU A 24 -11.25 -0.84 -1.17
C LEU A 24 -11.51 -2.19 -1.86
N PHE A 25 -10.49 -2.77 -2.49
CA PHE A 25 -10.61 -4.08 -3.13
C PHE A 25 -10.89 -5.18 -2.10
N ALA A 26 -10.22 -5.17 -0.95
CA ALA A 26 -10.48 -6.13 0.12
C ALA A 26 -11.92 -6.02 0.65
N ARG A 27 -12.38 -4.80 0.94
CA ARG A 27 -13.76 -4.52 1.41
C ARG A 27 -14.84 -4.92 0.42
N SER A 28 -14.51 -5.00 -0.86
CA SER A 28 -15.44 -5.45 -1.88
C SER A 28 -15.44 -6.97 -2.10
N GLY A 29 -14.75 -7.72 -1.24
CA GLY A 29 -14.76 -9.19 -1.21
C GLY A 29 -13.65 -9.85 -2.04
N ARG A 30 -12.61 -9.09 -2.43
CA ARG A 30 -11.49 -9.63 -3.21
C ARG A 30 -10.36 -10.05 -2.28
N ARG A 31 -9.67 -11.15 -2.62
CA ARG A 31 -8.38 -11.47 -2.00
C ARG A 31 -7.32 -10.55 -2.60
N VAL A 32 -6.69 -9.74 -1.76
CA VAL A 32 -5.76 -8.70 -2.17
C VAL A 32 -4.38 -8.96 -1.58
N LEU A 33 -3.36 -8.84 -2.42
CA LEU A 33 -1.97 -8.73 -2.01
C LEU A 33 -1.48 -7.32 -2.35
N LEU A 34 -1.05 -6.58 -1.33
CA LEU A 34 -0.38 -5.30 -1.50
C LEU A 34 1.12 -5.53 -1.46
N VAL A 35 1.82 -5.12 -2.52
CA VAL A 35 3.29 -5.10 -2.58
C VAL A 35 3.72 -3.65 -2.69
N ASP A 36 4.56 -3.20 -1.75
CA ASP A 36 5.13 -1.86 -1.75
C ASP A 36 6.66 -1.97 -1.74
N ARG A 37 7.33 -1.06 -2.45
CA ARG A 37 8.81 -0.95 -2.53
C ARG A 37 9.32 0.31 -1.84
N ASP A 38 8.53 0.89 -0.96
CA ASP A 38 8.96 1.99 -0.12
C ASP A 38 9.98 1.53 0.94
N LEU A 39 11.16 2.15 0.93
CA LEU A 39 12.26 1.82 1.84
C LEU A 39 12.01 2.26 3.28
N ILE A 40 11.12 3.24 3.49
CA ILE A 40 10.82 3.80 4.82
C ILE A 40 9.64 3.05 5.48
N GLY A 41 9.02 2.11 4.77
CA GLY A 41 7.94 1.30 5.31
C GLY A 41 6.63 2.06 5.56
N TRP A 42 6.33 3.12 4.79
CA TRP A 42 5.14 3.95 5.02
C TRP A 42 3.83 3.16 4.92
N SER A 43 3.74 2.20 4.00
CA SER A 43 2.58 1.32 3.90
C SER A 43 2.37 0.46 5.14
N SER A 44 3.45 -0.04 5.76
CA SER A 44 3.39 -0.78 7.02
C SER A 44 2.91 0.11 8.15
N HIS A 45 3.46 1.32 8.25
CA HIS A 45 3.04 2.33 9.23
C HIS A 45 1.54 2.67 9.10
N LEU A 46 1.04 2.93 7.88
CA LEU A 46 -0.38 3.21 7.64
C LEU A 46 -1.31 2.04 8.00
N LEU A 47 -0.82 0.81 7.87
CA LEU A 47 -1.56 -0.40 8.23
C LEU A 47 -1.43 -0.77 9.71
N GLY A 48 -0.68 0.00 10.50
CA GLY A 48 -0.37 -0.33 11.89
C GLY A 48 0.52 -1.56 12.03
N LEU A 49 1.18 -2.00 10.96
CA LEU A 49 2.13 -3.10 10.97
C LEU A 49 3.48 -2.56 11.43
N HIS A 50 3.88 -2.94 12.63
CA HIS A 50 5.18 -2.64 13.20
C HIS A 50 5.95 -3.96 13.18
N GLY A 51 7.18 -3.95 12.67
CA GLY A 51 8.01 -5.16 12.63
C GLY A 51 8.07 -5.77 14.02
N GLY A 52 7.61 -7.02 14.14
CA GLY A 52 7.72 -7.76 15.39
C GLY A 52 9.18 -7.88 15.78
N ALA A 53 9.48 -7.60 17.05
CA ALA A 53 10.66 -8.14 17.70
C ALA A 53 10.57 -9.67 17.75
#